data_AF-A0A355F166-F1
#
_entry.id   AF-A0A355F166-F1
#
_cell.length_a   1.000
_cell.length_b   1.000
_cell.length_c   1.000
_cell.angle_alpha   90.00
_cell.angle_beta   90.00
_cell.angle_gamma   90.00
#
_symmetry.space_group_name_H-M   'P 1'
#
loop_
_entity.id
_entity.type
_entity.pdbx_description
1 polymer ?
#
loop_
_entity_poly.entity_id
_entity_poly.type
_entity_poly.pdbx_seq_one_letter_code
_entity_poly.pdbx_strand_id
1 'polypeptide(L)'
;AWLHADAAGLAATLSPEAFFFDNSREALGLVERGDTATRRRLARQWREYDRSGGGLSARLSIRDLAVVPSGARQIVSYRALLEGLGAHPFRDETLVTDVLHQGKIVAHFAVRLLPEGLVRELDYSAYATENMPETETFYREKLGLGVPYEDEDWFGFWSRHAVFGLHKATREEDRFPVPRQANGHPSFWVASARKTHDYLVAQGSSFPVHPSINDRAGLDRQPGYLQVLATDSEGNLLLFTEYTGR
;
A
#
# COMPACT_ATOMS: atom_id res chain seq x y z
N ALA A 1 6.14 22.34 -6.43
CA ALA A 1 4.87 23.07 -6.64
C ALA A 1 4.05 22.91 -5.37
N TRP A 2 3.14 23.81 -5.07
CA TRP A 2 2.16 23.58 -4.01
C TRP A 2 0.86 23.17 -4.68
N LEU A 3 0.32 22.01 -4.32
CA LEU A 3 -1.02 21.62 -4.76
C LEU A 3 -1.99 22.05 -3.67
N HIS A 4 -2.72 23.12 -3.92
CA HIS A 4 -3.77 23.55 -3.02
C HIS A 4 -4.88 22.49 -2.96
N ALA A 5 -5.39 22.27 -1.75
CA ALA A 5 -6.55 21.43 -1.51
C ALA A 5 -7.84 22.15 -1.99
N ASP A 6 -8.03 22.27 -3.31
CA ASP A 6 -9.20 22.91 -3.91
C ASP A 6 -10.23 21.90 -4.43
N ALA A 7 -10.96 21.27 -3.51
CA ALA A 7 -11.92 20.22 -3.87
C ALA A 7 -13.08 20.79 -4.68
N ALA A 8 -13.38 22.08 -4.49
CA ALA A 8 -14.42 22.78 -5.22
C ALA A 8 -14.02 23.02 -6.68
N GLY A 9 -12.80 23.48 -6.93
CA GLY A 9 -12.26 23.66 -8.28
C GLY A 9 -12.17 22.35 -9.05
N LEU A 10 -11.67 21.28 -8.41
CA LEU A 10 -11.60 19.98 -9.07
C LEU A 10 -13.01 19.43 -9.36
N ALA A 11 -13.94 19.54 -8.41
CA ALA A 11 -15.33 19.13 -8.61
C ALA A 11 -16.03 19.94 -9.72
N ALA A 12 -15.69 21.21 -9.90
CA ALA A 12 -16.22 22.01 -10.99
C ALA A 12 -15.83 21.49 -12.39
N THR A 13 -14.79 20.69 -12.52
CA THR A 13 -14.40 20.02 -13.78
C THR A 13 -15.21 18.75 -14.07
N LEU A 14 -15.90 18.21 -13.06
CA LEU A 14 -16.71 17.01 -13.18
C LEU A 14 -18.11 17.34 -13.69
N SER A 15 -18.71 16.40 -14.42
CA SER A 15 -20.14 16.36 -14.66
C SER A 15 -20.88 16.05 -13.34
N PRO A 16 -22.10 16.58 -13.11
CA PRO A 16 -22.91 16.22 -11.94
C PRO A 16 -23.18 14.71 -11.80
N GLU A 17 -23.15 13.98 -12.92
CA GLU A 17 -23.36 12.53 -12.99
C GLU A 17 -22.04 11.76 -13.15
N ALA A 18 -20.90 12.41 -12.91
CA ALA A 18 -19.60 11.78 -13.11
C ALA A 18 -19.46 10.50 -12.28
N PHE A 19 -18.92 9.49 -12.95
CA PHE A 19 -18.53 8.23 -12.33
C PHE A 19 -17.05 8.32 -11.92
N PHE A 20 -16.74 8.05 -10.65
CA PHE A 20 -15.38 8.12 -10.14
C PHE A 20 -14.95 6.75 -9.64
N PHE A 21 -14.00 6.12 -10.32
CA PHE A 21 -13.31 4.93 -9.85
C PHE A 21 -11.88 5.27 -9.48
N ASP A 22 -11.46 4.92 -8.28
CA ASP A 22 -10.08 5.11 -7.87
C ASP A 22 -9.63 3.98 -6.92
N ASN A 23 -8.76 3.12 -7.43
CA ASN A 23 -8.09 2.06 -6.67
C ASN A 23 -6.60 2.39 -6.48
N SER A 24 -6.21 3.66 -6.57
CA SER A 24 -4.84 4.02 -6.30
C SER A 24 -4.50 3.97 -4.81
N ARG A 25 -5.52 3.93 -3.94
CA ARG A 25 -5.42 4.47 -2.59
C ARG A 25 -6.26 3.80 -1.48
N GLU A 26 -7.34 3.08 -1.79
CA GLU A 26 -8.18 2.38 -0.79
C GLU A 26 -8.65 1.02 -1.36
N ALA A 27 -8.67 -0.03 -0.54
CA ALA A 27 -9.18 -1.35 -0.92
C ALA A 27 -10.73 -1.46 -0.85
N LEU A 28 -11.40 -0.53 -0.17
CA LEU A 28 -12.86 -0.51 0.04
C LEU A 28 -13.44 0.82 -0.44
N GLY A 29 -14.56 0.78 -1.18
CA GLY A 29 -15.22 2.00 -1.67
C GLY A 29 -14.63 2.57 -2.96
N LEU A 30 -14.34 1.72 -3.93
CA LEU A 30 -13.66 2.11 -5.17
C LEU A 30 -14.48 3.03 -6.08
N VAL A 31 -15.79 3.06 -5.93
CA VAL A 31 -16.72 3.73 -6.85
C VAL A 31 -17.53 4.78 -6.11
N GLU A 32 -17.44 6.02 -6.58
CA GLU A 32 -18.30 7.12 -6.17
C GLU A 32 -19.11 7.64 -7.36
N ARG A 33 -20.31 8.15 -7.08
CA ARG A 33 -21.15 8.81 -8.08
C ARG A 33 -21.66 10.13 -7.53
N GLY A 34 -21.60 11.16 -8.37
CA GLY A 34 -22.12 12.49 -8.06
C GLY A 34 -21.16 13.39 -7.31
N ASP A 35 -21.47 14.69 -7.37
CA ASP A 35 -20.60 15.78 -6.94
C ASP A 35 -20.24 15.72 -5.44
N THR A 36 -21.24 15.58 -4.57
CA THR A 36 -21.04 15.56 -3.10
C THR A 36 -20.15 14.41 -2.65
N ALA A 37 -20.37 13.22 -3.20
CA ALA A 37 -19.60 12.03 -2.84
C ALA A 37 -18.14 12.16 -3.29
N THR A 38 -17.93 12.67 -4.51
CA THR A 38 -16.60 12.89 -5.08
C THR A 38 -15.83 13.97 -4.32
N ARG A 39 -16.45 15.11 -3.98
CA ARG A 39 -15.81 16.15 -3.15
C ARG A 39 -15.35 15.65 -1.80
N ARG A 40 -16.21 14.89 -1.11
CA ARG A 40 -15.90 14.31 0.20
C ARG A 40 -14.70 13.36 0.12
N ARG A 41 -14.64 12.54 -0.93
CA ARG A 41 -13.51 11.63 -1.19
C ARG A 41 -12.22 12.41 -1.44
N LEU A 42 -12.22 13.39 -2.33
CA LEU A 42 -11.03 14.19 -2.64
C LEU A 42 -10.48 14.91 -1.40
N ALA A 43 -11.37 15.48 -0.57
CA ALA A 43 -11.00 16.13 0.68
C ALA A 43 -10.44 15.16 1.74
N ARG A 44 -10.85 13.87 1.72
CA ARG A 44 -10.25 12.83 2.56
C ARG A 44 -8.85 12.46 2.07
N GLN A 45 -8.70 12.24 0.76
CA GLN A 45 -7.42 11.84 0.16
C GLN A 45 -6.28 12.84 0.41
N TRP A 46 -6.54 14.15 0.40
CA TRP A 46 -5.48 15.13 0.67
C TRP A 46 -4.98 15.11 2.11
N ARG A 47 -5.85 14.79 3.08
CA ARG A 47 -5.44 14.66 4.48
C ARG A 47 -4.52 13.47 4.72
N GLU A 48 -4.52 12.49 3.82
CA GLU A 48 -3.69 11.29 3.95
C GLU A 48 -2.23 11.54 3.56
N TYR A 49 -1.93 12.53 2.73
CA TYR A 49 -0.57 12.76 2.22
C TYR A 49 0.34 13.54 3.18
N ASP A 50 -0.13 14.67 3.67
CA ASP A 50 0.70 15.60 4.45
C ASP A 50 0.09 15.88 5.82
N ARG A 51 -1.14 15.37 6.09
CA ARG A 51 -1.97 15.72 7.26
C ARG A 51 -2.11 17.24 7.52
N SER A 52 -1.62 18.06 6.60
CA SER A 52 -1.50 19.51 6.72
C SER A 52 -2.83 20.15 6.31
N GLY A 53 -3.25 21.17 7.06
CA GLY A 53 -4.44 21.96 6.72
C GLY A 53 -4.25 22.86 5.49
N GLY A 54 -3.00 23.06 5.03
CA GLY A 54 -2.64 23.98 3.94
C GLY A 54 -2.61 23.34 2.54
N GLY A 55 -2.91 22.04 2.43
CA GLY A 55 -2.78 21.28 1.20
C GLY A 55 -1.49 20.47 1.14
N LEU A 56 -1.06 20.14 -0.07
CA LEU A 56 0.01 19.18 -0.30
C LEU A 56 1.23 19.87 -0.93
N SER A 57 2.36 19.84 -0.24
CA SER A 57 3.65 20.21 -0.84
C SER A 57 4.15 19.05 -1.70
N ALA A 58 3.86 19.09 -3.01
CA ALA A 58 4.23 18.01 -3.92
C ALA A 58 4.51 18.51 -5.35
N ARG A 59 5.26 17.71 -6.10
CA ARG A 59 5.39 17.84 -7.55
C ARG A 59 4.47 16.81 -8.21
N LEU A 60 3.56 17.29 -9.06
CA LEU A 60 2.83 16.43 -10.00
C LEU A 60 3.51 16.51 -11.36
N SER A 61 3.85 15.35 -11.92
CA SER A 61 4.36 15.21 -13.28
C SER A 61 3.39 14.32 -14.07
N ILE A 62 3.00 14.77 -15.26
CA ILE A 62 2.15 14.00 -16.19
C ILE A 62 3.04 13.45 -17.31
N ARG A 63 2.88 12.18 -17.64
CA ARG A 63 3.62 11.47 -18.69
C ARG A 63 2.68 10.63 -19.55
N ASP A 64 3.14 10.25 -20.73
CA ASP A 64 2.46 9.31 -21.63
C ASP A 64 1.00 9.71 -21.93
N LEU A 65 0.76 11.01 -22.11
CA LEU A 65 -0.56 11.53 -22.42
C LEU A 65 -1.04 11.00 -23.78
N ALA A 66 -2.16 10.30 -23.76
CA ALA A 66 -2.86 9.80 -24.93
C ALA A 66 -4.29 10.35 -24.95
N VAL A 67 -4.74 10.81 -26.11
CA VAL A 67 -6.12 11.29 -26.31
C VAL A 67 -6.74 10.53 -27.48
N VAL A 68 -7.84 9.83 -27.21
CA VAL A 68 -8.58 9.04 -28.19
C VAL A 68 -9.99 9.61 -28.33
N PRO A 69 -10.38 10.10 -29.52
CA PRO A 69 -11.76 10.49 -29.76
C PRO A 69 -12.67 9.26 -29.80
N SER A 70 -13.86 9.37 -29.21
CA SER A 70 -14.88 8.32 -29.19
C SER A 70 -16.27 8.93 -29.33
N GLY A 71 -16.69 9.17 -30.58
CA GLY A 71 -17.94 9.87 -30.88
C GLY A 71 -17.92 11.30 -30.33
N ALA A 72 -18.94 11.68 -29.55
CA ALA A 72 -19.01 12.99 -28.89
C ALA A 72 -18.16 13.09 -27.61
N ARG A 73 -17.30 12.10 -27.35
CA ARG A 73 -16.46 12.01 -26.14
C ARG A 73 -14.99 11.98 -26.50
N GLN A 74 -14.16 12.32 -25.54
CA GLN A 74 -12.70 12.16 -25.59
C GLN A 74 -12.27 11.28 -24.43
N ILE A 75 -11.45 10.27 -24.69
CA ILE A 75 -10.82 9.46 -23.66
C ILE A 75 -9.39 9.96 -23.53
N VAL A 76 -9.01 10.41 -22.35
CA VAL A 76 -7.71 10.99 -22.05
C VAL A 76 -7.04 10.11 -21.01
N SER A 77 -5.95 9.45 -21.38
CA SER A 77 -5.19 8.58 -20.48
C SER A 77 -3.79 9.14 -20.28
N TYR A 78 -3.27 9.09 -19.06
CA TYR A 78 -1.93 9.56 -18.73
C TYR A 78 -1.40 8.90 -17.46
N ARG A 79 -0.08 8.87 -17.31
CA ARG A 79 0.58 8.52 -16.05
C ARG A 79 0.80 9.77 -15.22
N ALA A 80 0.30 9.77 -14.00
CA ALA A 80 0.48 10.82 -13.00
C ALA A 80 1.50 10.35 -11.97
N LEU A 81 2.63 11.05 -11.87
CA LEU A 81 3.63 10.86 -10.84
C LEU A 81 3.53 11.99 -9.81
N LEU A 82 3.21 11.66 -8.57
CA LEU A 82 3.10 12.60 -7.46
C LEU A 82 4.26 12.37 -6.47
N GLU A 83 5.07 13.40 -6.26
CA GLU A 83 6.25 13.35 -5.39
C GLU A 83 6.10 14.35 -4.24
N GLY A 84 6.08 13.86 -3.00
CA GLY A 84 6.06 14.70 -1.80
C GLY A 84 7.35 15.48 -1.61
N LEU A 85 7.24 16.78 -1.39
CA LEU A 85 8.35 17.70 -1.13
C LEU A 85 8.39 18.18 0.33
N GLY A 86 7.47 17.68 1.17
CA GLY A 86 7.41 17.96 2.61
C GLY A 86 8.43 17.17 3.44
N ALA A 87 8.31 17.24 4.76
CA ALA A 87 9.19 16.55 5.71
C ALA A 87 9.11 15.02 5.61
N HIS A 88 8.03 14.50 5.04
CA HIS A 88 7.79 13.08 4.79
C HIS A 88 7.71 12.85 3.28
N PRO A 89 8.85 12.56 2.60
CA PRO A 89 8.83 12.34 1.17
C PRO A 89 8.04 11.08 0.84
N PHE A 90 7.26 11.15 -0.22
CA PHE A 90 6.54 10.00 -0.79
C PHE A 90 6.60 10.07 -2.31
N ARG A 91 6.33 8.95 -2.97
CA ARG A 91 6.26 8.87 -4.42
C ARG A 91 5.17 7.90 -4.83
N ASP A 92 4.16 8.41 -5.53
CA ASP A 92 3.05 7.60 -6.05
C ASP A 92 2.94 7.77 -7.55
N GLU A 93 2.75 6.65 -8.26
CA GLU A 93 2.48 6.64 -9.69
C GLU A 93 1.12 6.01 -9.95
N THR A 94 0.31 6.69 -10.75
CA THR A 94 -1.08 6.31 -11.04
C THR A 94 -1.31 6.42 -12.55
N LEU A 95 -1.94 5.41 -13.15
CA LEU A 95 -2.53 5.55 -14.46
C LEU A 95 -3.93 6.15 -14.30
N VAL A 96 -4.12 7.31 -14.91
CA VAL A 96 -5.40 8.01 -14.93
C VAL A 96 -6.02 7.88 -16.32
N THR A 97 -7.33 7.66 -16.37
CA THR A 97 -8.13 7.75 -17.58
C THR A 97 -9.39 8.55 -17.31
N ASP A 98 -9.49 9.69 -17.96
CA ASP A 98 -10.65 10.58 -17.93
C ASP A 98 -11.46 10.42 -19.21
N VAL A 99 -12.77 10.27 -19.10
CA VAL A 99 -13.70 10.36 -20.21
C VAL A 99 -14.35 11.73 -20.15
N LEU A 100 -14.13 12.54 -21.17
CA LEU A 100 -14.66 13.89 -21.28
C LEU A 100 -15.85 13.94 -22.25
N HIS A 101 -16.84 14.74 -21.90
CA HIS A 101 -17.93 15.15 -22.77
C HIS A 101 -18.15 16.64 -22.61
N GLN A 102 -18.11 17.41 -23.70
CA GLN A 102 -18.26 18.87 -23.69
C GLN A 102 -17.33 19.58 -22.68
N GLY A 103 -16.08 19.11 -22.58
CA GLY A 103 -15.08 19.69 -21.67
C GLY A 103 -15.28 19.36 -20.18
N LYS A 104 -16.25 18.51 -19.83
CA LYS A 104 -16.46 18.00 -18.47
C LYS A 104 -16.06 16.54 -18.37
N ILE A 105 -15.48 16.14 -17.24
CA ILE A 105 -15.20 14.73 -16.96
C ILE A 105 -16.51 14.03 -16.58
N VAL A 106 -16.92 13.05 -17.38
CA VAL A 106 -18.10 12.21 -17.12
C VAL A 106 -17.73 10.85 -16.52
N ALA A 107 -16.48 10.43 -16.67
CA ALA A 107 -15.94 9.30 -15.92
C ALA A 107 -14.45 9.52 -15.63
N HIS A 108 -14.02 9.15 -14.43
CA HIS A 108 -12.63 9.18 -14.00
C HIS A 108 -12.24 7.79 -13.51
N PHE A 109 -11.10 7.30 -13.96
CA PHE A 109 -10.51 6.05 -13.52
C PHE A 109 -9.07 6.30 -13.11
N ALA A 110 -8.74 6.02 -11.86
CA ALA A 110 -7.38 6.04 -11.35
C ALA A 110 -6.98 4.66 -10.82
N VAL A 111 -5.89 4.12 -11.33
CA VAL A 111 -5.30 2.86 -10.84
C VAL A 111 -3.84 3.09 -10.50
N ARG A 112 -3.44 2.66 -9.30
CA ARG A 112 -2.03 2.72 -8.91
C ARG A 112 -1.22 1.81 -9.82
N LEU A 113 -0.09 2.33 -10.27
CA LEU A 113 0.91 1.55 -10.96
C LEU A 113 1.87 1.00 -9.91
N LEU A 114 2.00 -0.31 -9.89
CA LEU A 114 3.01 -0.97 -9.07
C LEU A 114 4.35 -0.91 -9.81
N PRO A 115 5.47 -0.72 -9.09
CA PRO A 115 6.77 -0.70 -9.73
C PRO A 115 7.05 -2.05 -10.41
N GLU A 116 7.75 -2.01 -11.53
CA GLU A 116 8.11 -3.18 -12.34
C GLU A 116 9.27 -4.00 -11.73
N GLY A 117 9.80 -3.56 -10.57
CA GLY A 117 10.85 -4.25 -9.85
C GLY A 117 10.42 -5.58 -9.23
N LEU A 118 11.39 -6.31 -8.67
CA LEU A 118 11.13 -7.57 -7.96
C LEU A 118 10.16 -7.36 -6.79
N VAL A 119 10.41 -6.30 -6.02
CA VAL A 119 9.55 -5.83 -4.93
C VAL A 119 8.59 -4.77 -5.46
N ARG A 120 7.30 -5.00 -5.21
CA ARG A 120 6.20 -4.11 -5.58
C ARG A 120 5.91 -3.10 -4.46
N GLU A 121 5.85 -3.57 -3.23
CA GLU A 121 5.61 -2.73 -2.06
C GLU A 121 5.96 -3.44 -0.75
N LEU A 122 6.00 -2.67 0.34
CA LEU A 122 5.87 -3.22 1.70
C LEU A 122 4.43 -3.69 1.86
N ASP A 123 4.27 -4.96 2.22
CA ASP A 123 2.99 -5.65 2.36
C ASP A 123 2.50 -5.63 3.82
N TYR A 124 3.37 -6.05 4.75
CA TYR A 124 3.11 -5.88 6.17
C TYR A 124 4.41 -5.88 6.96
N SER A 125 4.32 -5.57 8.24
CA SER A 125 5.38 -5.86 9.20
C SER A 125 4.77 -6.57 10.39
N ALA A 126 5.39 -7.64 10.89
CA ALA A 126 4.86 -8.39 12.02
C ALA A 126 5.83 -8.36 13.21
N TYR A 127 5.30 -8.14 14.41
CA TYR A 127 6.06 -8.08 15.65
C TYR A 127 5.45 -8.97 16.73
N ALA A 128 6.31 -9.63 17.50
CA ALA A 128 5.90 -10.51 18.58
C ALA A 128 5.40 -9.70 19.80
N THR A 129 4.36 -10.20 20.48
CA THR A 129 3.93 -9.71 21.79
C THR A 129 3.46 -10.84 22.70
N GLU A 130 3.73 -10.70 23.99
CA GLU A 130 3.30 -11.65 25.03
C GLU A 130 1.87 -11.38 25.51
N ASN A 131 1.39 -10.13 25.39
CA ASN A 131 0.11 -9.69 25.90
C ASN A 131 -0.72 -9.04 24.79
N MET A 132 -1.45 -9.86 24.04
CA MET A 132 -2.31 -9.42 22.93
C MET A 132 -3.32 -8.34 23.37
N PRO A 133 -4.16 -8.52 24.42
CA PRO A 133 -5.14 -7.51 24.83
C PRO A 133 -4.56 -6.15 25.23
N GLU A 134 -3.46 -6.13 25.98
CA GLU A 134 -2.81 -4.87 26.37
C GLU A 134 -2.20 -4.17 25.17
N THR A 135 -1.58 -4.95 24.28
CA THR A 135 -0.96 -4.42 23.06
C THR A 135 -2.03 -3.85 22.12
N GLU A 136 -3.14 -4.55 21.93
CA GLU A 136 -4.28 -4.06 21.16
C GLU A 136 -4.80 -2.72 21.71
N THR A 137 -5.02 -2.66 23.03
CA THR A 137 -5.46 -1.43 23.72
C THR A 137 -4.49 -0.28 23.47
N PHE A 138 -3.18 -0.54 23.55
CA PHE A 138 -2.16 0.47 23.28
C PHE A 138 -2.24 1.00 21.84
N TYR A 139 -2.18 0.13 20.84
CA TYR A 139 -2.16 0.55 19.44
C TYR A 139 -3.50 1.17 18.99
N ARG A 140 -4.63 0.60 19.45
CA ARG A 140 -5.97 1.11 19.15
C ARG A 140 -6.23 2.47 19.81
N GLU A 141 -5.98 2.58 21.11
CA GLU A 141 -6.45 3.73 21.90
C GLU A 141 -5.38 4.81 22.09
N LYS A 142 -4.11 4.41 22.30
CA LYS A 142 -3.02 5.39 22.53
C LYS A 142 -2.44 5.90 21.23
N LEU A 143 -2.25 5.03 20.25
CA LEU A 143 -1.75 5.40 18.92
C LEU A 143 -2.87 5.71 17.91
N GLY A 144 -4.12 5.39 18.25
CA GLY A 144 -5.26 5.74 17.41
C GLY A 144 -5.28 4.98 16.06
N LEU A 145 -4.73 3.76 16.01
CA LEU A 145 -4.67 2.98 14.77
C LEU A 145 -6.01 2.35 14.36
N GLY A 146 -7.04 2.48 15.20
CA GLY A 146 -8.37 1.93 14.94
C GLY A 146 -8.50 0.45 15.31
N VAL A 147 -9.58 -0.18 14.85
CA VAL A 147 -9.88 -1.58 15.14
C VAL A 147 -9.07 -2.48 14.21
N PRO A 148 -8.29 -3.44 14.73
CA PRO A 148 -7.52 -4.35 13.89
C PRO A 148 -8.40 -5.41 13.22
N TYR A 149 -7.88 -6.03 12.16
CA TYR A 149 -8.31 -7.38 11.78
C TYR A 149 -7.75 -8.37 12.81
N GLU A 150 -8.55 -9.35 13.22
CA GLU A 150 -8.21 -10.33 14.25
C GLU A 150 -8.29 -11.74 13.68
N ASP A 151 -7.26 -12.54 13.98
CA ASP A 151 -7.19 -13.99 13.80
C ASP A 151 -6.69 -14.65 15.10
N GLU A 152 -6.69 -15.98 15.20
CA GLU A 152 -6.49 -16.75 16.44
C GLU A 152 -5.31 -16.26 17.30
N ASP A 153 -4.18 -15.92 16.67
CA ASP A 153 -2.98 -15.41 17.36
C ASP A 153 -2.39 -14.16 16.70
N TRP A 154 -3.20 -13.37 15.99
CA TRP A 154 -2.70 -12.25 15.20
C TRP A 154 -3.66 -11.04 15.16
N PHE A 155 -3.08 -9.83 15.21
CA PHE A 155 -3.77 -8.56 15.00
C PHE A 155 -3.14 -7.75 13.88
N GLY A 156 -3.98 -7.16 13.03
CA GLY A 156 -3.57 -6.38 11.87
C GLY A 156 -4.18 -5.00 11.83
N PHE A 157 -3.35 -3.99 12.04
CA PHE A 157 -3.74 -2.60 11.86
C PHE A 157 -3.49 -2.19 10.42
N TRP A 158 -4.57 -2.09 9.65
CA TRP A 158 -4.51 -1.67 8.26
C TRP A 158 -4.01 -0.23 8.15
N SER A 159 -2.91 -0.05 7.43
CA SER A 159 -2.59 1.23 6.82
C SER A 159 -3.15 1.27 5.40
N ARG A 160 -2.77 2.29 4.65
CA ARG A 160 -3.22 2.47 3.26
C ARG A 160 -2.71 1.37 2.31
N HIS A 161 -1.49 0.91 2.53
CA HIS A 161 -0.75 0.05 1.60
C HIS A 161 -0.08 -1.14 2.27
N ALA A 162 0.01 -1.12 3.59
CA ALA A 162 0.63 -2.19 4.36
C ALA A 162 -0.15 -2.49 5.63
N VAL A 163 0.11 -3.63 6.26
CA VAL A 163 -0.42 -3.95 7.59
C VAL A 163 0.66 -3.82 8.65
N PHE A 164 0.34 -3.15 9.76
CA PHE A 164 1.11 -3.29 10.98
C PHE A 164 0.53 -4.46 11.78
N GLY A 165 1.25 -5.58 11.77
CA GLY A 165 0.87 -6.84 12.37
C GLY A 165 1.51 -7.07 13.73
N LEU A 166 0.74 -7.69 14.61
CA LEU A 166 1.19 -8.23 15.89
C LEU A 166 0.82 -9.70 15.93
N HIS A 167 1.73 -10.54 16.43
CA HIS A 167 1.42 -11.94 16.68
C HIS A 167 1.75 -12.31 18.12
N LYS A 168 0.99 -13.23 18.67
CA LYS A 168 1.25 -13.78 19.99
C LYS A 168 2.54 -14.61 19.95
N ALA A 169 3.40 -14.40 20.93
CA ALA A 169 4.58 -15.22 21.16
C ALA A 169 4.93 -15.23 22.65
N THR A 170 5.57 -16.28 23.13
CA THR A 170 6.07 -16.39 24.51
C THR A 170 7.59 -16.51 24.52
N ARG A 171 8.28 -15.97 25.54
CA ARG A 171 9.75 -16.13 25.60
C ARG A 171 10.20 -17.57 25.78
N GLU A 172 9.37 -18.37 26.45
CA GLU A 172 9.72 -19.75 26.80
C GLU A 172 9.62 -20.67 25.58
N GLU A 173 8.59 -20.50 24.74
CA GLU A 173 8.35 -21.36 23.58
C GLU A 173 9.04 -20.80 22.33
N ASP A 174 8.90 -19.49 22.09
CA ASP A 174 9.32 -18.84 20.84
C ASP A 174 10.68 -18.12 20.97
N ARG A 175 11.23 -18.04 22.19
CA ARG A 175 12.53 -17.42 22.50
C ARG A 175 12.61 -15.92 22.21
N PHE A 176 11.49 -15.20 22.13
CA PHE A 176 11.48 -13.73 21.96
C PHE A 176 11.54 -12.95 23.28
N PRO A 177 12.06 -11.70 23.31
CA PRO A 177 12.93 -11.14 22.29
C PRO A 177 14.33 -11.77 22.37
N VAL A 178 14.93 -12.09 21.22
CA VAL A 178 16.33 -12.56 21.19
C VAL A 178 17.26 -11.34 21.10
N PRO A 179 18.16 -11.10 22.09
CA PRO A 179 19.07 -9.97 22.02
C PRO A 179 19.90 -10.01 20.74
N ARG A 180 19.93 -8.88 20.00
CA ARG A 180 20.67 -8.72 18.73
C ARG A 180 20.16 -9.60 17.57
N GLN A 181 18.89 -10.01 17.60
CA GLN A 181 18.19 -10.58 16.44
C GLN A 181 16.88 -9.83 16.20
N ALA A 182 16.31 -10.00 15.01
CA ALA A 182 15.08 -9.33 14.62
C ALA A 182 13.89 -9.87 15.44
N ASN A 183 13.23 -8.99 16.21
CA ASN A 183 12.01 -9.30 16.98
C ASN A 183 10.73 -9.09 16.15
N GLY A 184 10.89 -8.95 14.84
CA GLY A 184 9.84 -8.74 13.87
C GLY A 184 10.45 -8.74 12.47
N HIS A 185 9.59 -8.75 11.45
CA HIS A 185 10.02 -8.77 10.07
C HIS A 185 9.09 -7.94 9.19
N PRO A 186 9.60 -7.17 8.21
CA PRO A 186 8.81 -6.72 7.08
C PRO A 186 8.55 -7.87 6.10
N SER A 187 7.36 -7.87 5.52
CA SER A 187 6.96 -8.60 4.32
C SER A 187 6.88 -7.64 3.16
N PHE A 188 7.42 -8.04 2.01
CA PHE A 188 7.35 -7.31 0.76
C PHE A 188 6.53 -8.09 -0.25
N TRP A 189 5.54 -7.45 -0.86
CA TRP A 189 4.84 -8.05 -1.99
C TRP A 189 5.79 -8.08 -3.19
N VAL A 190 6.00 -9.26 -3.75
CA VAL A 190 6.84 -9.46 -4.93
C VAL A 190 6.05 -9.91 -6.14
N ALA A 191 6.55 -9.54 -7.32
CA ALA A 191 5.99 -9.97 -8.59
C ALA A 191 6.21 -11.47 -8.87
N SER A 192 7.30 -12.02 -8.36
CA SER A 192 7.65 -13.44 -8.49
C SER A 192 8.62 -13.82 -7.38
N ALA A 193 8.17 -14.68 -6.44
CA ALA A 193 8.99 -15.21 -5.37
C ALA A 193 10.20 -15.98 -5.93
N ARG A 194 10.02 -16.70 -7.05
CA ARG A 194 11.13 -17.40 -7.73
C ARG A 194 12.22 -16.44 -8.21
N LYS A 195 11.87 -15.39 -8.95
CA LYS A 195 12.87 -14.41 -9.43
C LYS A 195 13.56 -13.70 -8.26
N THR A 196 12.81 -13.40 -7.20
CA THR A 196 13.35 -12.82 -5.97
C THR A 196 14.33 -13.77 -5.28
N HIS A 197 13.96 -15.04 -5.11
CA HIS A 197 14.84 -16.07 -4.56
C HIS A 197 16.14 -16.20 -5.35
N ASP A 198 16.04 -16.34 -6.67
CA ASP A 198 17.22 -16.51 -7.54
C ASP A 198 18.17 -15.29 -7.47
N TYR A 199 17.60 -14.09 -7.39
CA TYR A 199 18.36 -12.87 -7.14
C TYR A 199 19.06 -12.91 -5.78
N LEU A 200 18.35 -13.24 -4.70
CA LEU A 200 18.91 -13.30 -3.34
C LEU A 200 20.01 -14.36 -3.21
N VAL A 201 19.86 -15.52 -3.86
CA VAL A 201 20.92 -16.55 -3.95
C VAL A 201 22.17 -15.97 -4.62
N ALA A 202 22.00 -15.25 -5.74
CA ALA A 202 23.12 -14.62 -6.44
C ALA A 202 23.80 -13.52 -5.61
N GLN A 203 23.08 -12.90 -4.67
CA GLN A 203 23.64 -11.93 -3.72
C GLN A 203 24.23 -12.57 -2.45
N GLY A 204 24.21 -13.90 -2.32
CA GLY A 204 24.75 -14.59 -1.16
C GLY A 204 23.90 -14.45 0.11
N SER A 205 22.60 -14.18 -0.04
CA SER A 205 21.67 -14.12 1.09
C SER A 205 21.51 -15.48 1.77
N SER A 206 21.17 -15.47 3.05
CA SER A 206 20.80 -16.67 3.81
C SER A 206 19.28 -16.84 3.85
N PHE A 207 18.81 -18.08 3.96
CA PHE A 207 17.39 -18.43 3.96
C PHE A 207 17.05 -19.25 5.21
N PRO A 208 16.80 -18.61 6.35
CA PRO A 208 16.50 -19.31 7.60
C PRO A 208 15.12 -19.97 7.55
N VAL A 209 14.93 -20.95 8.43
CA VAL A 209 13.61 -21.46 8.80
C VAL A 209 13.26 -20.85 10.14
N HIS A 210 12.14 -20.12 10.18
CA HIS A 210 11.60 -19.55 11.39
C HIS A 210 10.22 -20.16 11.64
N PRO A 211 10.01 -20.94 12.72
CA PRO A 211 8.79 -21.74 12.93
C PRO A 211 7.48 -20.95 12.86
N SER A 212 7.49 -19.66 13.21
CA SER A 212 6.30 -18.79 13.13
C SER A 212 6.10 -18.09 11.76
N ILE A 213 6.99 -18.31 10.79
CA ILE A 213 6.97 -17.59 9.49
C ILE A 213 6.91 -18.57 8.31
N ASN A 214 7.78 -19.59 8.29
CA ASN A 214 7.94 -20.48 7.14
C ASN A 214 8.30 -21.92 7.55
N ASP A 215 7.88 -22.89 6.74
CA ASP A 215 8.12 -24.31 6.99
C ASP A 215 9.43 -24.82 6.34
N ARG A 216 9.97 -24.08 5.36
CA ARG A 216 11.19 -24.46 4.64
C ARG A 216 12.05 -23.28 4.23
N ALA A 217 13.35 -23.52 4.11
CA ALA A 217 14.30 -22.55 3.59
C ALA A 217 14.08 -22.30 2.09
N GLY A 218 14.35 -21.07 1.65
CA GLY A 218 14.23 -20.66 0.26
C GLY A 218 12.78 -20.38 -0.12
N LEU A 219 12.29 -21.03 -1.18
CA LEU A 219 10.91 -20.91 -1.64
C LEU A 219 9.99 -21.78 -0.78
N ASP A 220 9.09 -21.16 -0.03
CA ASP A 220 8.10 -21.81 0.82
C ASP A 220 6.67 -21.59 0.30
N ARG A 221 5.95 -22.68 0.02
CA ARG A 221 4.59 -22.63 -0.55
C ARG A 221 3.58 -22.80 0.57
N GLN A 222 2.71 -21.81 0.71
CA GLN A 222 1.62 -21.79 1.67
C GLN A 222 0.26 -21.71 0.93
N PRO A 223 -0.87 -21.97 1.60
CA PRO A 223 -2.18 -21.79 0.99
C PRO A 223 -2.39 -20.34 0.51
N GLY A 224 -2.48 -20.14 -0.81
CA GLY A 224 -2.75 -18.84 -1.42
C GLY A 224 -1.53 -17.96 -1.70
N TYR A 225 -0.32 -18.36 -1.31
CA TYR A 225 0.91 -17.61 -1.58
C TYR A 225 2.18 -18.47 -1.62
N LEU A 226 3.21 -17.92 -2.24
CA LEU A 226 4.57 -18.45 -2.27
C LEU A 226 5.50 -17.39 -1.66
N GLN A 227 6.28 -17.76 -0.66
CA GLN A 227 7.10 -16.83 0.09
C GLN A 227 8.58 -17.19 0.10
N VAL A 228 9.43 -16.21 0.39
CA VAL A 228 10.87 -16.38 0.63
C VAL A 228 11.23 -15.62 1.90
N LEU A 229 11.71 -16.32 2.92
CA LEU A 229 12.32 -15.70 4.09
C LEU A 229 13.84 -15.64 3.88
N ALA A 230 14.41 -14.44 3.98
CA ALA A 230 15.83 -14.21 3.86
C ALA A 230 16.35 -13.31 5.00
N THR A 231 17.67 -13.27 5.17
CA THR A 231 18.33 -12.27 6.02
C THR A 231 19.08 -11.23 5.21
N ASP A 232 19.08 -9.98 5.66
CA ASP A 232 20.00 -8.97 5.16
C ASP A 232 21.41 -9.10 5.78
N SER A 233 22.29 -8.15 5.47
CA SER A 233 23.68 -8.11 5.97
C SER A 233 23.81 -7.89 7.48
N GLU A 234 22.74 -7.43 8.15
CA GLU A 234 22.70 -7.20 9.59
C GLU A 234 21.99 -8.32 10.35
N GLY A 235 21.48 -9.34 9.62
CA GLY A 235 20.74 -10.44 10.19
C GLY A 235 19.25 -10.14 10.40
N ASN A 236 18.72 -9.07 9.81
CA ASN A 236 17.29 -8.78 9.86
C ASN A 236 16.52 -9.75 8.97
N LEU A 237 15.41 -10.27 9.48
CA LEU A 237 14.49 -11.13 8.72
C LEU A 237 13.70 -10.29 7.72
N LEU A 238 13.73 -10.66 6.45
CA LEU A 238 12.95 -10.05 5.36
C LEU A 238 12.12 -11.14 4.69
N LEU A 239 10.80 -10.94 4.67
CA LEU A 239 9.87 -11.84 4.00
C LEU A 239 9.48 -11.26 2.63
N PHE A 240 9.40 -12.12 1.62
CA PHE A 240 8.97 -11.75 0.27
C PHE A 240 7.82 -12.64 -0.16
N THR A 241 6.66 -12.06 -0.39
CA THR A 241 5.40 -12.81 -0.61
C THR A 241 4.88 -12.59 -2.02
N GLU A 242 4.66 -13.67 -2.76
CA GLU A 242 3.93 -13.72 -4.02
C GLU A 242 2.55 -14.32 -3.77
N TYR A 243 1.49 -13.53 -3.88
CA TYR A 243 0.12 -14.05 -3.81
C TYR A 243 -0.22 -14.88 -5.04
N THR A 244 -0.45 -16.18 -4.85
CA THR A 244 -0.77 -17.14 -5.92
C THR A 244 -2.26 -17.43 -6.02
N GLY A 245 -3.08 -16.93 -5.08
CA GLY A 245 -4.53 -17.14 -4.99
C GLY A 245 -5.39 -16.14 -5.76
N ARG A 246 -4.87 -15.48 -6.80
CA ARG A 246 -5.67 -14.66 -7.72
C ARG A 246 -5.96 -15.41 -9.01
#